data_AF-E0I5J4-F1
#
_entry.id   AF-E0I5J4-F1
#
_cell.length_a   1.000
_cell.length_b   1.000
_cell.length_c   1.000
_cell.angle_alpha   90.00
_cell.angle_beta   90.00
_cell.angle_gamma   90.00
#
_symmetry.space_group_name_H-M   'P 1'
#
loop_
_entity.id
_entity.type
_entity.pdbx_description
1 polymer ?
#
loop_
_entity_poly.entity_id
_entity_poly.type
_entity_poly.pdbx_seq_one_letter_code
_entity_poly.pdbx_strand_id
1 'polypeptide(L)'
;MNREFMQDEERSVIKDRYFVSVQTLDYYGARVDHLEMLLNRGSVATAGDYIALFKKHYNVDAELKNVMPYMEFRVALPEPKGIRQITVLKIAKDITYQPITKI
;
A
#
# COMPACT_ATOMS: atom_id res chain seq x y z
N MET A 1 -12.98 17.09 33.04
CA MET A 1 -12.46 17.16 31.65
C MET A 1 -12.96 15.91 30.93
N ASN A 2 -14.08 16.03 30.21
CA ASN A 2 -14.61 14.94 29.42
C ASN A 2 -13.83 14.88 28.11
N ARG A 3 -13.01 13.83 27.93
CA ARG A 3 -12.50 13.46 26.61
C ARG A 3 -13.60 12.65 25.96
N GLU A 4 -14.35 13.31 25.09
CA GLU A 4 -15.26 12.66 24.15
C GLU A 4 -14.43 11.65 23.35
N PHE A 5 -14.67 10.36 23.63
CA PHE A 5 -14.33 9.30 22.72
C PHE A 5 -15.25 9.47 21.50
N MET A 6 -14.78 10.20 20.49
CA MET A 6 -15.28 10.01 19.14
C MET A 6 -14.87 8.58 18.74
N GLN A 7 -15.74 7.63 19.05
CA GLN A 7 -15.90 6.46 18.21
C GLN A 7 -16.31 7.02 16.85
N ASP A 8 -15.33 7.17 15.95
CA ASP A 8 -15.62 7.23 14.53
C ASP A 8 -16.41 5.96 14.22
N GLU A 9 -17.74 6.09 14.19
CA GLU A 9 -18.63 5.07 13.68
C GLU A 9 -18.03 4.58 12.36
N GLU A 10 -17.80 3.28 12.24
CA GLU A 10 -17.52 2.63 10.97
C GLU A 10 -18.71 2.88 10.04
N ARG A 11 -18.76 4.07 9.43
CA ARG A 11 -19.53 4.29 8.22
C ARG A 11 -19.15 3.15 7.31
N SER A 12 -20.12 2.45 6.73
CA SER A 12 -19.91 1.44 5.71
C SER A 12 -19.04 2.01 4.59
N VAL A 13 -17.72 1.92 4.75
CA VAL A 13 -16.78 2.56 3.83
C VAL A 13 -16.63 1.60 2.68
N ILE A 14 -17.41 1.86 1.63
CA ILE A 14 -17.31 1.14 0.38
C ILE A 14 -15.87 1.29 -0.13
N LYS A 15 -15.15 0.17 -0.25
CA LYS A 15 -13.78 0.15 -0.77
C LYS A 15 -13.77 -0.23 -2.25
N ASP A 16 -12.88 0.40 -3.00
CA ASP A 16 -12.51 -0.01 -4.36
C ASP A 16 -11.22 -0.85 -4.29
N ARG A 17 -11.13 -1.87 -5.14
CA ARG A 17 -9.94 -2.72 -5.25
C ARG A 17 -9.01 -2.23 -6.35
N TYR A 18 -7.72 -2.25 -6.08
CA TYR A 18 -6.65 -1.90 -7.00
C TYR A 18 -5.60 -3.02 -7.03
N PHE A 19 -5.05 -3.28 -8.22
CA PHE A 19 -3.85 -4.08 -8.40
C PHE A 19 -2.64 -3.16 -8.54
N VAL A 20 -1.66 -3.34 -7.67
CA VAL A 20 -0.42 -2.57 -7.63
C VAL A 20 0.73 -3.47 -8.06
N SER A 21 1.39 -3.13 -9.16
CA SER A 21 2.62 -3.79 -9.59
C SER A 21 3.81 -3.10 -8.93
N VAL A 22 4.60 -3.87 -8.18
CA VAL A 22 5.78 -3.38 -7.48
C VAL A 22 7.01 -4.16 -7.90
N GLN A 23 8.12 -3.47 -8.07
CA GLN A 23 9.43 -4.09 -8.17
C GLN A 23 10.11 -4.03 -6.80
N THR A 24 10.53 -5.18 -6.30
CA THR A 24 11.35 -5.25 -5.09
C THR A 24 12.79 -5.58 -5.48
N LEU A 25 13.74 -4.89 -4.86
CA LEU A 25 15.17 -5.12 -5.00
C LEU A 25 15.72 -5.61 -3.66
N ASP A 26 16.27 -6.82 -3.67
CA ASP A 26 16.96 -7.43 -2.53
C ASP A 26 18.43 -7.74 -2.88
N TYR A 27 19.08 -8.60 -2.09
CA TYR A 27 20.46 -9.01 -2.36
C TYR A 27 20.63 -9.91 -3.59
N TYR A 28 19.60 -10.68 -3.93
CA TYR A 28 19.61 -11.67 -5.00
C TYR A 28 19.18 -11.08 -6.35
N GLY A 29 18.45 -9.97 -6.34
CA GLY A 29 18.15 -9.21 -7.54
C GLY A 29 16.81 -8.49 -7.46
N ALA A 30 16.26 -8.19 -8.64
CA ALA A 30 14.96 -7.55 -8.76
C ALA A 30 13.88 -8.59 -9.08
N ARG A 31 12.74 -8.51 -8.40
CA ARG A 31 11.52 -9.27 -8.73
C ARG A 31 10.32 -8.34 -8.84
N VAL A 32 9.33 -8.74 -9.63
CA VAL A 32 8.07 -7.99 -9.78
C VAL A 32 6.94 -8.79 -9.17
N ASP A 33 6.20 -8.14 -8.28
CA ASP A 33 5.03 -8.71 -7.61
C ASP A 33 3.78 -7.87 -7.93
N HIS A 34 2.61 -8.51 -7.84
CA HIS A 34 1.31 -7.85 -7.97
C HIS A 34 0.56 -7.96 -6.65
N LEU A 35 0.25 -6.83 -6.04
CA LEU A 35 -0.37 -6.72 -4.72
C LEU A 35 -1.79 -6.17 -4.84
N GLU A 36 -2.67 -6.59 -3.93
CA GLU A 36 -4.02 -6.05 -3.82
C GLU A 36 -4.04 -4.90 -2.80
N MET A 37 -4.54 -3.74 -3.23
CA MET A 37 -4.75 -2.58 -2.36
C MET A 37 -6.22 -2.18 -2.36
N LEU A 38 -6.79 -2.03 -1.16
CA LEU A 38 -8.16 -1.58 -0.97
C LEU A 38 -8.15 -0.13 -0.49
N LEU A 39 -8.76 0.75 -1.27
CA LEU A 39 -8.88 2.17 -0.94
C LEU A 39 -10.35 2.54 -0.76
N ASN A 40 -10.62 3.58 0.01
CA ASN A 40 -11.95 4.15 0.09
C ASN A 40 -12.39 4.62 -1.31
N ARG A 41 -13.63 4.31 -1.70
CA ARG A 41 -14.14 4.64 -3.03
C ARG A 41 -13.95 6.12 -3.35
N GLY A 42 -13.39 6.40 -4.53
CA GLY A 42 -13.10 7.76 -4.99
C GLY A 42 -11.81 8.38 -4.43
N SER A 43 -11.07 7.68 -3.58
CA SER A 43 -9.79 8.16 -3.04
C SER A 43 -8.63 7.85 -4.00
N VAL A 44 -7.56 8.64 -3.88
CA VAL A 44 -6.30 8.43 -4.60
C VAL A 44 -5.30 7.80 -3.65
N ALA A 45 -4.54 6.82 -4.14
CA ALA A 45 -3.49 6.17 -3.36
C ALA A 45 -2.45 7.20 -2.87
N THR A 46 -2.22 7.22 -1.57
CA THR A 46 -1.20 8.05 -0.92
C THR A 46 0.07 7.24 -0.67
N ALA A 47 1.18 7.93 -0.37
CA ALA A 47 2.40 7.26 0.09
C ALA A 47 2.15 6.39 1.33
N GLY A 48 1.25 6.83 2.24
CA GLY A 48 0.88 6.07 3.43
C GLY A 48 0.20 4.74 3.11
N ASP A 49 -0.67 4.71 2.09
CA ASP A 49 -1.35 3.48 1.66
C ASP A 49 -0.34 2.45 1.13
N TYR A 50 0.66 2.89 0.37
CA TYR A 50 1.74 2.01 -0.11
C TYR A 50 2.62 1.51 1.04
N ILE A 51 2.95 2.36 2.01
CA ILE A 51 3.73 1.94 3.19
C ILE A 51 2.96 0.88 3.98
N ALA A 52 1.65 1.09 4.20
CA ALA A 52 0.80 0.10 4.87
C ALA A 52 0.72 -1.21 4.08
N LEU A 53 0.65 -1.13 2.75
CA LEU A 53 0.68 -2.30 1.86
C LEU A 53 1.99 -3.09 2.01
N PHE A 54 3.14 -2.42 1.99
CA PHE A 54 4.45 -3.08 2.11
C PHE A 54 4.66 -3.68 3.49
N LYS A 55 4.20 -3.01 4.55
CA LYS A 55 4.21 -3.57 5.90
C LYS A 55 3.37 -4.85 5.97
N LYS A 56 2.18 -4.85 5.37
CA LYS A 56 1.30 -6.02 5.36
C LYS A 56 1.88 -7.20 4.56
N HIS A 57 2.44 -6.94 3.38
CA HIS A 57 2.86 -8.01 2.46
C HIS A 57 4.30 -8.50 2.68
N TYR A 58 5.20 -7.60 3.08
CA TYR A 58 6.63 -7.90 3.20
C TYR A 58 7.17 -7.75 4.63
N ASN A 59 6.33 -7.30 5.58
CA ASN A 59 6.75 -7.00 6.95
C ASN A 59 7.89 -5.96 7.05
N VAL A 60 7.94 -5.01 6.11
CA VAL A 60 8.98 -3.96 6.07
C VAL A 60 8.41 -2.59 6.41
N ASP A 61 9.18 -1.81 7.15
CA ASP A 61 8.94 -0.38 7.33
C ASP A 61 9.68 0.38 6.24
N ALA A 62 8.90 1.03 5.36
CA ALA A 62 9.40 1.69 4.17
C ALA A 62 9.20 3.20 4.27
N GLU A 63 10.15 3.94 3.73
CA GLU A 63 10.16 5.40 3.69
C GLU A 63 10.15 5.86 2.24
N LEU A 64 9.34 6.88 1.95
CA LEU A 64 9.28 7.47 0.62
C LEU A 64 10.63 8.14 0.30
N LYS A 65 11.27 7.69 -0.79
CA LYS A 65 12.56 8.21 -1.27
C LYS A 65 12.38 9.15 -2.44
N ASN A 66 11.50 8.78 -3.38
CA ASN A 66 11.28 9.54 -4.61
C ASN A 66 9.85 9.35 -5.11
N VAL A 67 9.35 10.30 -5.90
CA VAL A 67 8.01 10.27 -6.50
C VAL A 67 8.07 10.29 -8.03
N MET A 68 9.18 10.74 -8.64
CA MET A 68 9.33 10.83 -10.10
C MET A 68 10.70 10.32 -10.59
N PRO A 69 10.77 9.48 -11.63
CA PRO A 69 9.69 9.08 -12.55
C PRO A 69 8.75 8.00 -11.98
N TYR A 70 9.17 7.30 -10.93
CA TYR A 70 8.38 6.31 -10.21
C TYR A 70 8.39 6.61 -8.72
N MET A 71 7.36 6.14 -8.02
CA MET A 71 7.32 6.22 -6.57
C MET A 71 8.25 5.14 -5.99
N GLU A 72 9.38 5.58 -5.45
CA GLU A 72 10.39 4.73 -4.84
C GLU A 72 10.35 4.83 -3.32
N PHE A 73 10.49 3.68 -2.68
CA PHE A 73 10.55 3.54 -1.24
C PHE A 73 11.82 2.80 -0.85
N ARG A 74 12.47 3.28 0.20
CA ARG A 74 13.62 2.62 0.83
C ARG A 74 13.14 1.90 2.09
N VAL A 75 13.64 0.70 2.34
CA VAL A 75 13.43 0.03 3.64
C VAL A 75 14.39 0.64 4.65
N ALA A 76 13.86 1.14 5.77
CA ALA A 76 14.65 1.86 6.77
C ALA A 76 15.67 0.95 7.45
N LEU A 77 15.23 -0.24 7.85
CA LEU A 77 16.03 -1.27 8.52
C LEU A 77 15.91 -2.60 7.78
N PRO A 78 16.66 -2.80 6.69
CA PRO A 78 16.58 -4.04 5.93
C PRO A 78 17.23 -5.19 6.69
N GLU A 79 16.55 -6.34 6.76
CA GLU A 79 17.14 -7.59 7.24
C GLU A 79 18.33 -8.03 6.36
N PRO A 80 19.26 -8.86 6.87
CA PRO A 80 20.31 -9.45 6.06
C PRO A 80 19.72 -10.17 4.85
N LYS A 81 20.12 -9.73 3.64
CA LYS A 81 19.61 -10.20 2.35
C LYS A 81 18.11 -9.95 2.08
N GLY A 82 17.45 -9.15 2.92
CA GLY A 82 16.06 -8.74 2.73
C GLY A 82 15.90 -7.64 1.67
N ILE A 83 14.65 -7.23 1.47
CA ILE A 83 14.27 -6.15 0.54
C ILE A 83 14.90 -4.84 1.02
N ARG A 84 15.50 -4.10 0.08
CA ARG A 84 16.14 -2.80 0.34
C ARG A 84 15.38 -1.64 -0.30
N GLN A 85 14.83 -1.89 -1.48
CA GLN A 85 14.08 -0.89 -2.24
C GLN A 85 12.81 -1.51 -2.82
N ILE A 86 11.74 -0.72 -2.81
CA ILE A 86 10.47 -1.04 -3.44
C ILE A 86 10.12 0.10 -4.40
N THR A 87 9.84 -0.22 -5.64
CA THR A 87 9.43 0.75 -6.66
C THR A 87 8.02 0.42 -7.13
N VAL A 88 7.10 1.37 -7.04
CA VAL A 88 5.74 1.23 -7.57
C VAL A 88 5.79 1.49 -9.08
N LEU A 89 5.50 0.46 -9.88
CA LEU A 89 5.54 0.52 -11.34
C LEU A 89 4.21 0.96 -11.93
N LYS A 90 3.11 0.40 -11.41
CA LYS A 90 1.76 0.62 -11.93
C LYS A 90 0.73 0.40 -10.85
N ILE A 91 -0.35 1.17 -10.91
CA ILE A 91 -1.59 0.92 -10.18
C ILE A 91 -2.74 0.87 -11.18
N ALA A 92 -3.63 -0.11 -11.03
CA ALA A 92 -4.82 -0.27 -11.87
C ALA A 92 -6.04 -0.59 -11.01
N LYS A 93 -7.14 0.13 -11.20
CA LYS A 93 -8.41 -0.18 -10.54
C LYS A 93 -8.99 -1.47 -11.13
N ASP A 94 -9.45 -2.36 -10.26
CA ASP A 94 -10.22 -3.52 -10.67
C ASP A 94 -11.69 -3.13 -10.86
N ILE A 95 -12.09 -3.01 -12.12
CA ILE A 95 -13.46 -2.66 -12.50
C ILE A 95 -14.47 -3.79 -12.26
N THR A 96 -14.00 -5.02 -12.05
CA THR A 96 -14.86 -6.19 -11.84
C THR A 96 -15.21 -6.39 -10.36
N TYR A 97 -14.52 -5.68 -9.46
CA TYR A 97 -14.74 -5.78 -8.02
C TYR A 97 -16.07 -5.13 -7.61
N GLN A 98 -16.98 -5.95 -7.08
CA GLN A 98 -18.22 -5.50 -6.46
C GLN A 98 -18.06 -5.55 -4.94
N PRO A 99 -17.90 -4.40 -4.25
CA PRO A 99 -17.78 -4.41 -2.79
C PRO A 99 -19.08 -4.91 -2.16
N ILE A 100 -18.98 -5.95 -1.33
CA ILE A 100 -20.11 -6.45 -0.55
C ILE A 100 -20.37 -5.42 0.56
N THR A 101 -21.37 -4.57 0.35
CA THR A 101 -21.93 -3.75 1.43
C THR A 101 -22.72 -4.68 2.35
N LYS A 102 -22.22 -4.94 3.56
CA LYS A 102 -23.11 -5.43 4.63
C LYS A 102 -24.06 -4.27 4.97
N ILE A 103 -25.35 -4.50 4.70
CA ILE A 103 -26.47 -3.66 5.13
C ILE A 103 -26.81 -4.09 6.56
#